data_AF-A0A2C9LBL2-F1
#
_entry.id   AF-A0A2C9LBL2-F1
#
_cell.length_a   1.000
_cell.length_b   1.000
_cell.length_c   1.000
_cell.angle_alpha   90.00
_cell.angle_beta   90.00
_cell.angle_gamma   90.00
#
_symmetry.space_group_name_H-M   'P 1'
#
loop_
_entity.id
_entity.type
_entity.pdbx_description
1 polymer ?
#
loop_
_entity_poly.entity_id
_entity_poly.type
_entity_poly.pdbx_seq_one_letter_code
_entity_poly.pdbx_strand_id
1 'polypeptide(L)'
;MYKLNNEFYQLSQASPSSGGWQFKTIDIKLEPTDVIHAYATTYNQDGKLKEITEQKKFTLNFQSAVEMPSPRRIRAVVFRDDFNSFDKSQWNFEVSMYGGYNGEFQVYTNDPKNVFVRDGQLHIHPVSC
;
A
#
# COMPACT_ATOMS: atom_id res chain seq x y z
N MET A 1 24.96 -15.15 -16.50
CA MET A 1 24.50 -14.30 -17.62
C MET A 1 22.99 -14.31 -17.66
N TYR A 2 22.36 -13.19 -18.00
CA TYR A 2 20.92 -13.12 -18.26
C TYR A 2 20.68 -12.61 -19.69
N LYS A 3 19.48 -12.81 -20.21
CA LYS A 3 19.09 -12.42 -21.57
C LYS A 3 17.93 -11.44 -21.52
N LEU A 4 18.08 -10.27 -22.14
CA LEU A 4 17.05 -9.23 -22.25
C LEU A 4 16.97 -8.79 -23.71
N ASN A 5 15.77 -8.74 -24.30
CA ASN A 5 15.56 -8.33 -25.70
C ASN A 5 16.50 -9.00 -26.71
N ASN A 6 16.78 -10.28 -26.49
CA ASN A 6 17.69 -11.10 -27.30
C ASN A 6 19.19 -10.80 -27.16
N GLU A 7 19.58 -9.89 -26.27
CA GLU A 7 20.97 -9.60 -25.92
C GLU A 7 21.36 -10.26 -24.58
N PHE A 8 22.64 -10.62 -24.46
CA PHE A 8 23.18 -11.28 -23.27
C PHE A 8 23.99 -10.31 -22.42
N TYR A 9 23.73 -10.35 -21.11
CA TYR A 9 24.39 -9.51 -20.13
C TYR A 9 25.04 -10.38 -19.06
N GLN A 10 26.22 -9.96 -18.59
CA GLN A 10 26.91 -10.66 -17.51
C GLN A 10 26.27 -10.29 -16.17
N LEU A 11 26.11 -11.29 -15.30
CA LEU A 11 25.69 -11.04 -13.92
C LEU A 11 26.89 -10.53 -13.14
N SER A 12 26.62 -9.78 -12.07
CA SER A 12 27.61 -9.47 -11.04
C SER A 12 28.22 -10.76 -10.47
N GLN A 13 29.38 -10.64 -9.82
CA GLN A 13 30.03 -11.78 -9.17
C GLN A 13 29.08 -12.44 -8.16
N ALA A 14 29.01 -13.76 -8.19
CA ALA A 14 28.22 -14.54 -7.27
C ALA A 14 28.66 -14.27 -5.84
N SER A 15 27.70 -13.99 -4.95
CA SER A 15 27.97 -13.87 -3.51
C SER A 15 27.57 -15.16 -2.79
N PRO A 16 28.39 -15.67 -1.85
CA PRO A 16 28.02 -16.84 -1.06
C PRO A 16 26.85 -16.53 -0.11
N SER A 17 26.00 -17.53 0.12
CA SER A 17 24.83 -17.49 0.99
C SER A 17 24.70 -18.79 1.79
N SER A 18 23.84 -18.83 2.81
CA SER A 18 23.64 -20.01 3.68
C SER A 18 23.17 -21.27 2.95
N GLY A 19 22.60 -21.14 1.74
CA GLY A 19 22.09 -22.23 0.92
C GLY A 19 22.75 -22.37 -0.45
N GLY A 20 23.85 -21.66 -0.73
CA GLY A 20 24.53 -21.70 -2.03
C GLY A 20 24.99 -20.33 -2.52
N TRP A 21 24.83 -20.06 -3.81
CA TRP A 21 25.28 -18.81 -4.44
C TRP A 21 24.11 -17.93 -4.82
N GLN A 22 24.23 -16.63 -4.60
CA GLN A 22 23.25 -15.63 -4.99
C GLN A 22 23.84 -14.66 -6.01
N PHE A 23 23.05 -14.36 -7.05
CA PHE A 23 23.33 -13.32 -8.04
C PHE A 23 22.31 -12.20 -7.88
N LYS A 24 22.76 -10.94 -7.96
CA LYS A 24 21.89 -9.76 -7.86
C LYS A 24 22.25 -8.78 -8.97
N THR A 25 21.25 -8.25 -9.65
CA THR A 25 21.38 -7.13 -10.59
C THR A 25 20.30 -6.10 -10.30
N ILE A 26 20.62 -4.83 -10.55
CA ILE A 26 19.67 -3.70 -10.54
C ILE A 26 19.44 -3.14 -11.95
N ASP A 27 20.11 -3.71 -12.96
CA ASP A 27 20.12 -3.21 -14.34
C ASP A 27 18.79 -3.49 -15.05
N ILE A 28 17.97 -4.36 -14.48
CA ILE A 28 16.67 -4.75 -14.99
C ILE A 28 15.59 -4.20 -14.08
N LYS A 29 14.80 -3.26 -14.59
CA LYS A 29 13.52 -2.90 -13.99
C LYS A 29 12.48 -3.89 -14.48
N LEU A 30 11.92 -4.67 -13.55
CA LEU A 30 10.87 -5.64 -13.85
C LEU A 30 9.49 -4.99 -13.73
N GLU A 31 8.61 -5.28 -14.67
CA GLU A 31 7.20 -4.91 -14.65
C GLU A 31 6.33 -6.08 -14.17
N PRO A 32 5.13 -5.86 -13.62
CA PRO A 32 4.31 -6.93 -13.04
C PRO A 32 3.89 -8.04 -14.02
N THR A 33 3.87 -7.74 -15.30
CA THR A 33 3.58 -8.70 -16.37
C THR A 33 4.78 -9.56 -16.75
N ASP A 34 5.96 -9.24 -16.25
CA ASP A 34 7.18 -9.93 -16.64
C ASP A 34 7.21 -11.35 -16.09
N VAL A 35 7.75 -12.22 -16.93
CA VAL A 35 7.97 -13.63 -16.63
C VAL A 35 9.46 -13.88 -16.60
N ILE A 36 9.95 -14.37 -15.47
CA ILE A 36 11.35 -14.70 -15.30
C ILE A 36 11.53 -16.20 -15.57
N HIS A 37 12.41 -16.53 -16.51
CA HIS A 37 12.86 -17.90 -16.75
C HIS A 37 14.28 -18.06 -16.22
N ALA A 38 14.50 -19.03 -15.33
CA ALA A 38 15.82 -19.33 -14.78
C ALA A 38 16.20 -20.79 -15.04
N TYR A 39 17.43 -21.01 -15.50
CA TYR A 39 18.06 -22.32 -15.64
C TYR A 39 19.56 -22.19 -15.43
N ALA A 40 20.23 -23.29 -15.15
CA ALA A 40 21.68 -23.37 -15.01
C ALA A 40 22.27 -24.22 -16.12
N THR A 41 23.48 -23.84 -16.53
CA THR A 41 24.30 -24.63 -17.44
C THR A 41 25.59 -25.01 -16.74
N THR A 42 25.92 -26.29 -16.73
CA THR A 42 27.16 -26.80 -16.15
C THR A 42 28.10 -27.26 -17.25
N TYR A 43 29.39 -27.02 -17.06
CA TYR A 43 30.47 -27.44 -17.95
C TYR A 43 31.40 -28.37 -17.19
N ASN A 44 32.03 -29.32 -17.89
CA ASN A 44 33.10 -30.12 -17.33
C ASN A 44 34.40 -29.30 -17.20
N GLN A 45 35.45 -29.89 -16.62
CA GLN A 45 36.74 -29.21 -16.43
C GLN A 45 37.43 -28.82 -17.75
N ASP A 46 37.08 -29.49 -18.86
CA ASP A 46 37.57 -29.18 -20.21
C ASP A 46 36.75 -28.08 -20.92
N GLY A 47 35.78 -27.47 -20.22
CA GLY A 47 34.89 -26.45 -20.76
C GLY A 47 33.80 -26.98 -21.71
N LYS A 48 33.62 -28.30 -21.81
CA LYS A 48 32.52 -28.91 -22.58
C LYS A 48 31.23 -28.88 -21.77
N LEU A 49 30.14 -28.56 -22.44
CA LEU A 49 28.79 -28.58 -21.87
C LEU A 49 28.49 -29.96 -21.28
N LYS A 50 28.11 -30.00 -20.01
CA LYS A 50 27.72 -31.23 -19.31
C LYS A 50 26.21 -31.35 -19.19
N GLU A 51 25.55 -30.30 -18.69
CA GLU A 51 24.12 -30.34 -18.41
C GLU A 51 23.51 -28.95 -18.51
N ILE A 52 22.25 -28.90 -18.95
CA ILE A 52 21.38 -27.73 -18.84
C ILE A 52 20.19 -28.17 -17.98
N THR A 53 19.96 -27.47 -16.86
CA THR A 53 18.83 -27.80 -15.98
C THR A 53 17.51 -27.43 -16.65
N GLU A 54 16.42 -28.02 -16.18
CA GLU A 54 15.09 -27.56 -16.55
C GLU A 54 14.88 -26.08 -16.22
N GLN A 55 14.09 -25.40 -17.04
CA GLN A 55 13.75 -24.00 -16.83
C GLN A 55 12.67 -23.87 -15.77
N LYS A 56 12.93 -23.08 -14.74
CA LYS A 56 11.91 -22.61 -13.80
C LYS A 56 11.33 -21.29 -14.25
N LYS A 57 10.00 -21.22 -14.31
CA LYS A 57 9.23 -20.03 -14.61
C LYS A 57 8.76 -19.38 -13.31
N PHE A 58 9.03 -18.10 -13.13
CA PHE A 58 8.55 -17.29 -12.01
C PHE A 58 7.73 -16.13 -12.58
N THR A 59 6.47 -16.03 -12.15
CA THR A 59 5.63 -14.86 -12.40
C THR A 59 5.74 -13.91 -11.23
N LEU A 60 5.90 -12.62 -11.51
CA LEU A 60 5.93 -11.60 -10.47
C LEU A 60 4.49 -11.35 -10.01
N ASN A 61 4.07 -12.09 -8.99
CA ASN A 61 2.81 -11.83 -8.30
C ASN A 61 2.99 -10.58 -7.43
N PHE A 62 3.19 -9.42 -8.04
CA PHE A 62 2.80 -8.19 -7.37
C PHE A 62 1.30 -8.33 -7.17
N GLN A 63 0.84 -8.49 -5.93
CA GLN A 63 -0.55 -8.16 -5.61
C GLN A 63 -0.73 -6.77 -6.20
N SER A 64 -1.45 -6.68 -7.31
CA SER A 64 -1.72 -5.42 -7.97
C SER A 64 -2.14 -4.50 -6.84
N ALA A 65 -1.39 -3.42 -6.62
CA ALA A 65 -1.95 -2.31 -5.87
C ALA A 65 -3.32 -2.10 -6.52
N VAL A 66 -4.39 -2.34 -5.76
CA VAL A 66 -5.78 -2.42 -6.22
C VAL A 66 -5.92 -1.50 -7.40
N GLU A 67 -6.18 -2.05 -8.59
CA GLU A 67 -6.16 -1.30 -9.84
C GLU A 67 -7.01 -0.05 -9.64
N MET A 68 -6.35 1.07 -9.37
CA MET A 68 -7.07 2.30 -9.05
C MET A 68 -7.66 2.69 -10.39
N PRO A 69 -9.00 2.70 -10.52
CA PRO A 69 -9.62 3.08 -11.76
C PRO A 69 -9.03 4.41 -12.19
N SER A 70 -8.70 4.51 -13.48
CA SER A 70 -8.13 5.71 -14.10
C SER A 70 -8.75 6.98 -13.51
N PRO A 71 -8.03 8.11 -13.40
CA PRO A 71 -8.54 9.35 -12.82
C PRO A 71 -9.65 10.03 -13.65
N ARG A 72 -10.49 9.27 -14.37
CA ARG A 72 -11.93 9.55 -14.42
C ARG A 72 -12.39 9.68 -12.99
N ARG A 73 -12.37 10.91 -12.48
CA ARG A 73 -12.92 11.40 -11.21
C ARG A 73 -14.01 10.46 -10.70
N ILE A 74 -13.64 9.39 -9.99
CA ILE A 74 -14.59 8.70 -9.16
C ILE A 74 -14.70 9.62 -7.96
N ARG A 75 -15.64 10.57 -8.05
CA ARG A 75 -16.17 11.22 -6.86
C ARG A 75 -17.01 10.17 -6.15
N ALA A 76 -16.34 9.20 -5.53
CA ALA A 76 -16.98 8.26 -4.65
C ALA A 76 -17.14 8.97 -3.31
N VAL A 77 -18.38 8.99 -2.83
CA VAL A 77 -18.65 9.35 -1.44
C VAL A 77 -18.13 8.18 -0.60
N VAL A 78 -17.01 8.39 0.10
CA VAL A 78 -16.41 7.38 1.00
C VAL A 78 -16.97 7.46 2.41
N PHE A 79 -17.55 8.60 2.76
CA PHE A 79 -18.24 8.86 4.02
C PHE A 79 -19.30 9.95 3.79
N ARG A 80 -20.47 9.76 4.38
CA ARG A 80 -21.57 10.72 4.38
C ARG A 80 -22.44 10.44 5.59
N ASP A 81 -22.75 11.50 6.33
CA ASP A 81 -23.78 11.50 7.35
C ASP A 81 -24.79 12.58 6.97
N ASP A 82 -26.05 12.18 6.84
CA ASP A 82 -27.16 13.08 6.53
C ASP A 82 -27.83 13.63 7.80
N PHE A 83 -27.31 13.28 8.98
CA PHE A 83 -27.81 13.73 10.28
C PHE A 83 -29.33 13.55 10.40
N ASN A 84 -29.80 12.34 10.07
CA ASN A 84 -31.17 11.92 10.40
C ASN A 84 -31.27 11.54 11.89
N SER A 85 -30.14 11.19 12.50
CA SER A 85 -29.95 10.93 13.94
C SER A 85 -28.49 11.18 14.30
N PHE A 86 -28.17 11.33 15.59
CA PHE A 86 -26.77 11.38 16.03
C PHE A 86 -26.20 9.96 16.18
N ASP A 87 -25.43 9.50 15.19
CA ASP A 87 -24.86 8.14 15.18
C ASP A 87 -23.52 8.06 15.95
N LYS A 88 -23.56 7.43 17.14
CA LYS A 88 -22.38 7.23 18.00
C LYS A 88 -21.39 6.18 17.48
N SER A 89 -21.73 5.44 16.42
CA SER A 89 -20.77 4.57 15.73
C SER A 89 -19.84 5.35 14.80
N GLN A 90 -20.27 6.54 14.35
CA GLN A 90 -19.51 7.42 13.46
C GLN A 90 -18.86 8.60 14.20
N TRP A 91 -19.50 9.07 15.28
CA TRP A 91 -19.08 10.27 16.00
C TRP A 91 -18.86 10.02 17.49
N ASN A 92 -17.85 10.67 18.07
CA ASN A 92 -17.59 10.71 19.50
C ASN A 92 -17.60 12.15 20.01
N PHE A 93 -17.99 12.33 21.28
CA PHE A 93 -17.92 13.63 21.93
C PHE A 93 -16.55 13.83 22.56
N GLU A 94 -15.95 14.99 22.31
CA GLU A 94 -14.92 15.51 23.19
C GLU A 94 -15.60 16.21 24.36
N VAL A 95 -15.28 15.80 25.59
CA VAL A 95 -15.77 16.46 26.82
C VAL A 95 -14.56 17.00 27.55
N SER A 96 -14.34 18.31 27.46
CA SER A 96 -13.11 18.93 27.97
C SER A 96 -13.33 20.40 28.36
N MET A 97 -12.53 20.86 29.33
CA MET A 97 -12.42 22.27 29.75
C MET A 97 -10.95 22.73 29.65
N TYR A 98 -10.17 22.08 28.78
CA TYR A 98 -8.72 22.26 28.72
C TYR A 98 -8.30 23.54 27.97
N GLY A 99 -9.22 24.20 27.28
CA GLY A 99 -8.95 25.41 26.48
C GLY A 99 -8.25 25.15 25.15
N GLY A 100 -8.14 23.89 24.72
CA GLY A 100 -7.76 23.49 23.36
C GLY A 100 -6.40 23.99 22.88
N TYR A 101 -5.46 24.26 23.79
CA TYR A 101 -4.19 24.97 23.52
C TYR A 101 -4.33 26.40 22.97
N ASN A 102 -5.57 26.92 22.85
CA ASN A 102 -5.89 28.25 22.32
C ASN A 102 -6.41 29.21 23.41
N GLY A 103 -6.49 28.78 24.67
CA GLY A 103 -7.05 29.59 25.77
C GLY A 103 -8.56 29.80 25.65
N GLU A 104 -9.25 28.88 24.99
CA GLU A 104 -10.70 28.89 24.83
C GLU A 104 -11.42 28.80 26.19
N PHE A 105 -12.52 29.55 26.36
CA PHE A 105 -13.24 29.63 27.64
C PHE A 105 -14.42 28.66 27.74
N GLN A 106 -14.90 28.13 26.62
CA GLN A 106 -16.03 27.22 26.59
C GLN A 106 -15.67 25.83 27.12
N VAL A 107 -16.66 25.14 27.66
CA VAL A 107 -16.59 23.72 28.03
C VAL A 107 -17.22 22.90 26.91
N TYR A 108 -16.47 21.97 26.32
CA TYR A 108 -17.06 20.99 25.40
C TYR A 108 -17.81 19.94 26.22
N THR A 109 -19.07 19.69 25.86
CA THR A 109 -19.95 18.76 26.56
C THR A 109 -20.65 17.83 25.56
N ASN A 110 -21.24 16.75 26.08
CA ASN A 110 -22.17 15.90 25.36
C ASN A 110 -23.64 16.18 25.70
N ASP A 111 -23.93 17.36 26.27
CA ASP A 111 -25.29 17.76 26.62
C ASP A 111 -26.11 18.03 25.33
N PRO A 112 -27.35 17.50 25.20
CA PRO A 112 -28.22 17.78 24.07
C PRO A 112 -28.54 19.27 23.84
N LYS A 113 -28.29 20.14 24.82
CA LYS A 113 -28.34 21.61 24.63
C LYS A 113 -27.19 22.13 23.78
N ASN A 114 -26.05 21.46 23.81
CA ASN A 114 -24.84 21.86 23.09
C ASN A 114 -24.71 21.17 21.74
N VAL A 115 -25.11 19.90 21.65
CA VAL A 115 -24.90 19.11 20.44
C VAL A 115 -26.06 18.17 20.21
N PHE A 116 -26.76 18.36 19.11
CA PHE A 116 -27.93 17.57 18.76
C PHE A 116 -28.16 17.56 17.26
N VAL A 117 -29.00 16.62 16.81
CA VAL A 117 -29.42 16.52 15.41
C VAL A 117 -30.89 16.88 15.32
N ARG A 118 -31.23 17.76 14.38
CA ARG A 118 -32.62 18.17 14.10
C ARG A 118 -32.74 18.62 12.65
N ASP A 119 -33.80 18.20 11.97
CA ASP A 119 -34.14 18.58 10.60
C ASP A 119 -33.01 18.30 9.59
N GLY A 120 -32.39 17.11 9.68
CA GLY A 120 -31.32 16.67 8.77
C GLY A 120 -29.99 17.41 8.97
N GLN A 121 -29.80 18.04 10.13
CA GLN A 121 -28.65 18.90 10.42
C GLN A 121 -28.06 18.61 11.79
N LEU A 122 -26.73 18.65 11.88
CA LEU A 122 -26.00 18.72 13.14
C LEU A 122 -26.02 20.15 13.67
N HIS A 123 -26.52 20.33 14.87
CA HIS A 123 -26.48 21.58 15.61
C HIS A 123 -25.38 21.50 16.66
N ILE A 124 -24.42 22.44 16.59
CA ILE A 124 -23.43 22.70 17.64
C ILE A 124 -23.74 24.09 18.17
N HIS A 125 -24.30 24.15 19.37
CA HIS A 125 -24.90 25.34 19.96
C HIS A 125 -24.14 25.76 21.22
N PRO A 126 -23.38 26.87 21.17
CA PRO A 126 -22.84 27.49 22.37
C PRO A 126 -23.98 27.95 23.27
N VAL A 127 -23.98 27.50 24.52
CA VAL A 127 -24.93 27.97 25.54
C VAL A 127 -24.17 28.83 26.54
N SER A 128 -24.82 29.88 27.01
CA SER A 128 -24.32 30.66 28.13
C SER A 128 -24.37 29.82 29.41
N CYS A 129 -23.38 30.02 30.28
CA CYS A 129 -23.34 29.46 31.63
C CYS A 129 -24.46 30.02 32.51
#